data_AF-A0A839W1E5-F1
#
_entry.id   AF-A0A839W1E5-F1
#
_cell.length_a   1.000
_cell.length_b   1.000
_cell.length_c   1.000
_cell.angle_alpha   90.00
_cell.angle_beta   90.00
_cell.angle_gamma   90.00
#
_symmetry.space_group_name_H-M   'P 1'
#
loop_
_entity.id
_entity.type
_entity.pdbx_description
1 polymer ?
#
loop_
_entity_poly.entity_id
_entity_poly.type
_entity_poly.pdbx_seq_one_letter_code
_entity_poly.pdbx_strand_id
1 'polypeptide(L)'
;MPRRLAAATVLLLLSGAAVSANEFERVPPVTNDATRKECGECHMAFQPGLLPAGSWTRIMDGLDDHFGEKASLPPGPAAEIRAYLTGNAAGRGDPTLLRITEQRWWLREHRFRPEVWLRKDVLSKANCEACHRDAARGLYDDD
;
A
#
# COMPACT_ATOMS: atom_id res chain seq x y z
N MET A 1 9.39 67.06 -26.79
CA MET A 1 8.37 66.24 -26.10
C MET A 1 7.71 65.36 -27.15
N PRO A 2 7.83 64.02 -27.06
CA PRO A 2 6.75 63.25 -26.43
C PRO A 2 7.20 62.04 -25.56
N ARG A 3 6.43 61.86 -24.48
CA ARG A 3 5.89 60.63 -23.86
C ARG A 3 6.71 59.33 -23.88
N ARG A 4 7.29 59.00 -22.71
CA ARG A 4 7.67 57.62 -22.34
C ARG A 4 6.42 56.89 -21.81
N LEU A 5 6.06 55.78 -22.42
CA LEU A 5 5.08 54.83 -21.87
C LEU A 5 5.84 53.81 -21.02
N ALA A 6 5.55 53.77 -19.72
CA ALA A 6 6.08 52.78 -18.80
C ALA A 6 5.26 51.49 -18.93
N ALA A 7 5.93 50.38 -19.29
CA ALA A 7 5.33 49.05 -19.24
C ALA A 7 5.35 48.54 -17.79
N ALA A 8 4.17 48.36 -17.20
CA ALA A 8 4.02 47.75 -15.88
C ALA A 8 4.03 46.22 -16.03
N THR A 9 5.12 45.58 -15.59
CA THR A 9 5.23 44.12 -15.52
C THR A 9 4.51 43.64 -14.26
N VAL A 10 3.34 43.02 -14.41
CA VAL A 10 2.65 42.34 -13.30
C VAL A 10 3.32 40.98 -13.11
N LEU A 11 4.12 40.85 -12.05
CA LEU A 11 4.72 39.58 -11.64
C LEU A 11 3.66 38.82 -10.81
N LEU A 12 2.99 37.85 -11.43
CA LEU A 12 2.05 36.96 -10.75
C LEU A 12 2.86 35.93 -9.94
N LEU A 13 2.93 36.10 -8.63
CA LEU A 13 3.50 35.11 -7.71
C LEU A 13 2.52 33.94 -7.60
N LEU A 14 2.83 32.80 -8.24
CA LEU A 14 2.13 31.55 -7.97
C LEU A 14 2.57 31.05 -6.59
N SER A 15 1.70 31.23 -5.60
CA SER A 15 1.80 30.54 -4.32
C SER A 15 1.57 29.05 -4.53
N GLY A 16 2.66 28.27 -4.58
CA GLY A 16 2.58 26.81 -4.50
C GLY A 16 2.09 26.41 -3.12
N ALA A 17 0.85 25.95 -3.02
CA ALA A 17 0.40 25.22 -1.85
C ALA A 17 1.18 23.90 -1.79
N ALA A 18 1.94 23.72 -0.70
CA ALA A 18 2.56 22.44 -0.39
C ALA A 18 1.44 21.43 -0.09
N VAL A 19 1.13 20.56 -1.05
CA VAL A 19 0.31 19.38 -0.81
C VAL A 19 1.20 18.35 -0.10
N SER A 20 1.19 18.39 1.23
CA SER A 20 1.56 17.20 2.02
C SER A 20 0.38 16.24 1.97
N ALA A 21 0.20 15.56 0.83
CA ALA A 21 -0.66 14.38 0.80
C ALA A 21 -0.03 13.35 1.74
N ASN A 22 -0.83 12.77 2.63
CA ASN A 22 -0.37 11.68 3.48
C ASN A 22 0.09 10.56 2.54
N GLU A 23 1.37 10.17 2.58
CA GLU A 23 2.01 9.34 1.53
C GLU A 23 1.38 7.93 1.36
N PHE A 24 0.39 7.56 2.18
CA PHE A 24 -0.38 6.31 2.11
C PHE A 24 -1.88 6.48 1.87
N GLU A 25 -2.37 7.70 1.65
CA GLU A 25 -3.76 7.97 1.26
C GLU A 25 -4.15 7.24 -0.04
N ARG A 26 -3.15 7.02 -0.91
CA ARG A 26 -3.29 6.22 -2.12
C ARG A 26 -2.08 5.34 -2.37
N VAL A 27 -2.31 4.03 -2.48
CA VAL A 27 -1.29 3.04 -2.86
C VAL A 27 -1.67 2.44 -4.21
N PRO A 28 -0.78 2.37 -5.23
CA PRO A 28 -1.13 1.82 -6.52
C PRO A 28 -1.75 0.42 -6.40
N PRO A 29 -2.94 0.17 -6.97
CA PRO A 29 -3.60 -1.13 -6.84
C PRO A 29 -2.82 -2.24 -7.55
N VAL A 30 -3.11 -3.48 -7.19
CA VAL A 30 -2.54 -4.65 -7.88
C VAL A 30 -3.08 -4.70 -9.32
N THR A 31 -2.19 -4.67 -10.30
CA THR A 31 -2.52 -4.68 -11.74
C THR A 31 -2.09 -5.95 -12.46
N ASN A 32 -1.20 -6.76 -11.87
CA ASN A 32 -0.81 -8.04 -12.45
C ASN A 32 -1.90 -9.10 -12.20
N ASP A 33 -2.28 -9.81 -13.25
CA ASP A 33 -3.40 -10.77 -13.23
C ASP A 33 -3.13 -11.97 -12.33
N ALA A 34 -1.93 -12.57 -12.42
CA ALA A 34 -1.56 -13.69 -11.58
C ALA A 34 -1.57 -13.29 -10.09
N THR A 35 -1.02 -12.12 -9.75
CA THR A 35 -1.01 -11.62 -8.38
C THR A 35 -2.42 -11.36 -7.86
N ARG A 36 -3.29 -10.73 -8.66
CA ARG A 36 -4.70 -10.52 -8.26
C ARG A 36 -5.45 -11.83 -8.05
N LYS A 37 -5.25 -12.79 -8.95
CA LYS A 37 -5.93 -14.09 -8.91
C LYS A 37 -5.47 -14.90 -7.71
N GLU A 38 -4.18 -15.19 -7.63
CA GLU A 38 -3.62 -16.13 -6.66
C GLU A 38 -3.51 -15.52 -5.25
N CYS A 39 -3.10 -14.24 -5.12
CA CYS A 39 -2.98 -13.60 -3.80
C CYS A 39 -4.30 -12.97 -3.30
N GLY A 40 -5.38 -13.10 -4.08
CA GLY A 40 -6.73 -12.62 -3.75
C GLY A 40 -7.69 -13.69 -3.24
N GLU A 41 -7.27 -14.96 -3.17
CA GLU A 41 -8.18 -16.08 -2.87
C GLU A 41 -8.64 -16.16 -1.40
N CYS A 42 -7.80 -15.70 -0.46
CA CYS A 42 -8.08 -15.80 0.99
C CYS A 42 -8.23 -14.44 1.69
N HIS A 43 -7.59 -13.41 1.15
CA HIS A 43 -7.63 -12.03 1.63
C HIS A 43 -7.52 -11.11 0.41
N MET A 44 -7.73 -9.80 0.58
CA MET A 44 -7.48 -8.86 -0.51
C MET A 44 -6.06 -9.02 -1.06
N ALA A 45 -5.87 -8.83 -2.37
CA ALA A 45 -4.53 -8.81 -2.96
C ALA A 45 -3.79 -7.54 -2.49
N PHE A 46 -2.95 -7.69 -1.47
CA PHE A 46 -2.20 -6.57 -0.89
C PHE A 46 -1.24 -5.96 -1.92
N GLN A 47 -1.23 -4.63 -1.96
CA GLN A 47 -0.45 -3.86 -2.92
C GLN A 47 1.05 -3.99 -2.62
N PRO A 48 1.91 -4.13 -3.65
CA PRO A 48 3.35 -4.22 -3.48
C PRO A 48 3.95 -3.08 -2.63
N GLY A 49 3.41 -1.87 -2.75
CA GLY A 49 3.87 -0.68 -2.04
C GLY A 49 3.71 -0.72 -0.52
N LEU A 50 3.04 -1.73 0.06
CA LEU A 50 2.80 -1.84 1.50
C LEU A 50 3.95 -2.50 2.28
N LEU A 51 4.88 -3.15 1.58
CA LEU A 51 6.05 -3.80 2.19
C LEU A 51 7.34 -3.56 1.39
N PRO A 52 8.50 -3.62 2.05
CA PRO A 52 9.80 -3.73 1.39
C PRO A 52 9.92 -4.99 0.54
N ALA A 53 10.73 -4.91 -0.53
CA ALA A 53 11.00 -6.05 -1.41
C ALA A 53 11.52 -7.28 -0.63
N GLY A 54 12.35 -7.07 0.39
CA GLY A 54 12.85 -8.15 1.25
C GLY A 54 11.76 -8.93 1.99
N SER A 55 10.69 -8.25 2.42
CA SER A 55 9.53 -8.92 3.04
C SER A 55 8.79 -9.75 2.00
N TRP A 56 8.55 -9.22 0.79
CA TRP A 56 7.89 -9.95 -0.29
C TRP A 56 8.65 -11.19 -0.74
N THR A 57 9.98 -11.08 -0.88
CA THR A 57 10.84 -12.23 -1.17
C THR A 57 10.62 -13.34 -0.16
N ARG A 58 10.66 -13.01 1.15
CA ARG A 58 10.49 -14.00 2.22
C ARG A 58 9.08 -14.58 2.31
N ILE A 59 8.04 -13.79 2.03
CA ILE A 59 6.67 -14.29 1.91
C ILE A 59 6.58 -15.32 0.78
N MET A 60 7.13 -15.00 -0.40
CA MET A 60 7.09 -15.89 -1.56
C MET A 60 7.97 -17.14 -1.38
N ASP A 61 9.00 -17.08 -0.54
CA ASP A 61 9.82 -18.25 -0.16
C ASP A 61 9.08 -19.17 0.84
N GLY A 62 8.12 -18.63 1.59
CA GLY A 62 7.42 -19.31 2.69
C GLY A 62 5.97 -19.70 2.40
N LEU A 63 5.55 -19.78 1.13
CA LEU A 63 4.15 -20.05 0.78
C LEU A 63 3.60 -21.40 1.28
N ASP A 64 4.46 -22.37 1.54
CA ASP A 64 4.06 -23.67 2.11
C ASP A 64 3.62 -23.58 3.59
N ASP A 65 4.01 -22.51 4.29
CA ASP A 65 3.59 -22.15 5.66
C ASP A 65 3.23 -20.66 5.71
N HIS A 66 2.19 -20.31 4.96
CA HIS A 66 1.69 -18.95 4.81
C HIS A 66 0.76 -18.59 5.97
N PHE A 67 1.36 -18.30 7.13
CA PHE A 67 0.65 -17.85 8.34
C PHE A 67 -0.36 -18.87 8.89
N GLY A 68 -0.02 -20.16 8.84
CA GLY A 68 -0.88 -21.26 9.28
C GLY A 68 -1.71 -21.90 8.16
N GLU A 69 -1.63 -21.37 6.93
CA GLU A 69 -2.26 -21.92 5.74
C GLU A 69 -1.21 -22.34 4.70
N LYS A 70 -1.60 -23.21 3.77
CA LYS A 70 -0.74 -23.60 2.64
C LYS A 70 -1.19 -22.86 1.38
N ALA A 71 -0.37 -21.92 0.91
CA ALA A 71 -0.62 -21.07 -0.26
C ALA A 71 0.33 -21.40 -1.43
N SER A 72 0.76 -22.66 -1.55
CA SER A 72 1.74 -23.09 -2.56
C SER A 72 1.26 -22.80 -3.98
N LEU A 73 2.16 -22.30 -4.82
CA LEU A 73 1.89 -21.98 -6.22
C LEU A 73 2.78 -22.79 -7.16
N PRO A 74 2.33 -23.09 -8.40
CA PRO A 74 3.20 -23.67 -9.40
C PRO A 74 4.40 -22.74 -9.69
N PRO A 75 5.58 -23.27 -10.09
CA PRO A 75 6.79 -22.47 -10.24
C PRO A 75 6.68 -21.27 -11.18
N GLY A 76 5.90 -21.39 -12.26
CA GLY A 76 5.68 -20.30 -13.23
C GLY A 76 4.98 -19.09 -12.59
N PRO A 77 3.72 -19.23 -12.13
CA PRO A 77 3.01 -18.18 -11.39
C PRO A 77 3.79 -17.64 -10.20
N ALA A 78 4.47 -18.51 -9.42
CA ALA A 78 5.26 -18.07 -8.27
C ALA A 78 6.40 -17.12 -8.67
N ALA A 79 7.09 -17.39 -9.79
CA ALA A 79 8.15 -16.53 -10.28
C ALA A 79 7.61 -15.18 -10.80
N GLU A 80 6.50 -15.20 -11.53
CA GLU A 80 5.83 -14.00 -12.03
C GLU A 80 5.38 -13.08 -10.88
N ILE A 81 4.67 -13.65 -9.91
CA ILE A 81 4.15 -12.91 -8.74
C ILE A 81 5.30 -12.34 -7.93
N ARG A 82 6.36 -13.12 -7.69
CA ARG A 82 7.55 -12.62 -6.98
C ARG A 82 8.17 -11.41 -7.70
N ALA A 83 8.35 -11.49 -9.01
CA ALA A 83 8.92 -10.40 -9.79
C ALA A 83 8.03 -9.15 -9.71
N TYR A 84 6.71 -9.32 -9.81
CA TYR A 84 5.76 -8.22 -9.69
C TYR A 84 5.80 -7.56 -8.30
N LEU A 85 5.68 -8.34 -7.23
CA LEU A 85 5.67 -7.84 -5.85
C LEU A 85 6.97 -7.13 -5.50
N THR A 86 8.11 -7.72 -5.82
CA THR A 86 9.43 -7.14 -5.48
C THR A 86 9.78 -5.93 -6.35
N GLY A 87 9.41 -5.93 -7.64
CA GLY A 87 9.67 -4.83 -8.56
C GLY A 87 8.82 -3.58 -8.32
N ASN A 88 7.67 -3.73 -7.65
CA ASN A 88 6.76 -2.63 -7.31
C ASN A 88 6.74 -2.32 -5.79
N ALA A 89 7.65 -2.93 -5.03
CA ALA A 89 7.73 -2.74 -3.60
C ALA A 89 8.11 -1.30 -3.22
N ALA A 90 7.65 -0.83 -2.06
CA ALA A 90 8.13 0.43 -1.50
C ALA A 90 9.38 0.18 -0.66
N GLY A 91 10.39 1.06 -0.77
CA GLY A 91 11.62 0.94 0.04
C GLY A 91 11.47 1.28 1.53
N ARG A 92 10.26 1.58 2.01
CA ARG A 92 9.99 2.00 3.40
C ARG A 92 9.40 0.84 4.21
N GLY A 93 9.80 0.73 5.48
CA GLY A 93 9.37 -0.34 6.39
C GLY A 93 10.53 -1.22 6.85
N ASP A 94 10.25 -2.14 7.75
CA ASP A 94 11.23 -3.12 8.25
C ASP A 94 11.17 -4.37 7.36
N PRO A 95 12.25 -4.70 6.61
CA PRO A 95 12.27 -5.89 5.75
C PRO A 95 12.30 -7.21 6.52
N THR A 96 12.50 -7.16 7.85
CA THR A 96 12.45 -8.34 8.73
C THR A 96 11.03 -8.70 9.15
N LEU A 97 10.07 -7.77 9.01
CA LEU A 97 8.64 -8.01 9.29
C LEU A 97 7.92 -8.47 8.03
N LEU A 98 7.08 -9.51 8.18
CA LEU A 98 6.31 -10.09 7.08
C LEU A 98 4.88 -9.56 7.01
N ARG A 99 4.33 -9.08 8.13
CA ARG A 99 2.96 -8.54 8.17
C ARG A 99 2.99 -7.03 8.00
N ILE A 100 2.18 -6.52 7.08
CA ILE A 100 1.94 -5.07 6.92
C ILE A 100 1.52 -4.45 8.26
N THR A 101 0.67 -5.17 9.01
CA THR A 101 0.08 -4.75 10.29
C THR A 101 1.04 -4.71 11.47
N GLU A 102 2.28 -5.19 11.29
CA GLU A 102 3.37 -5.10 12.27
C GLU A 102 4.32 -3.94 11.97
N GLN A 103 4.25 -3.37 10.76
CA GLN A 103 5.12 -2.27 10.38
C GLN A 103 4.88 -1.04 11.27
N ARG A 104 5.97 -0.37 11.64
CA ARG A 104 5.91 0.80 12.54
C ARG A 104 4.99 1.92 12.00
N TRP A 105 4.99 2.13 10.69
CA TRP A 105 4.10 3.12 10.07
C TRP A 105 2.64 2.71 10.25
N TRP A 106 2.30 1.45 10.01
CA TRP A 106 0.93 0.95 10.13
C TRP A 106 0.43 1.08 11.58
N LEU A 107 1.27 0.69 12.55
CA LEU A 107 0.98 0.81 13.98
C LEU A 107 0.80 2.25 14.45
N ARG A 108 1.43 3.22 13.78
CA ARG A 108 1.27 4.64 14.12
C ARG A 108 -0.08 5.18 13.64
N GLU A 109 -0.51 4.80 12.44
CA GLU A 109 -1.79 5.24 11.87
C GLU A 109 -2.98 4.50 12.55
N HIS A 110 -2.82 3.23 12.89
CA HIS A 110 -3.90 2.38 13.42
C HIS A 110 -3.84 2.20 14.94
N ARG A 111 -3.73 3.31 15.67
CA ARG A 111 -3.72 3.31 17.15
C ARG A 111 -5.12 3.13 17.75
N PHE A 112 -5.74 2.00 17.44
CA PHE A 112 -7.03 1.61 18.00
C PHE A 112 -6.86 0.80 19.28
N ARG A 113 -7.89 0.84 20.12
CA ARG A 113 -7.95 -0.04 21.29
C ARG A 113 -8.05 -1.52 20.86
N PRO A 114 -7.52 -2.48 21.64
CA PRO A 114 -7.54 -3.89 21.27
C PRO A 114 -8.93 -4.44 20.92
N GLU A 115 -9.98 -3.95 21.58
CA GLU A 115 -11.34 -4.43 21.37
C GLU A 115 -11.89 -4.13 19.96
N VAL A 116 -11.38 -3.08 19.29
CA VAL A 116 -11.76 -2.75 17.91
C VAL A 116 -11.42 -3.89 16.95
N TRP A 117 -10.27 -4.53 17.17
CA TRP A 117 -9.79 -5.65 16.36
C TRP A 117 -10.53 -6.97 16.65
N LEU A 118 -11.22 -7.05 17.80
CA LEU A 118 -12.01 -8.22 18.20
C LEU A 118 -13.47 -8.15 17.74
N ARG A 119 -13.90 -7.02 17.14
CA ARG A 119 -15.26 -6.90 16.62
C ARG A 119 -15.49 -7.92 15.51
N LYS A 120 -16.70 -8.47 15.44
CA LYS A 120 -17.07 -9.54 14.50
C LYS A 120 -17.02 -9.12 13.03
N ASP A 121 -17.18 -7.84 12.75
CA ASP A 121 -17.08 -7.24 11.42
C ASP A 121 -15.64 -6.95 11.00
N VAL A 122 -14.70 -6.86 11.95
CA VAL A 122 -13.27 -6.64 11.68
C VAL A 122 -12.49 -7.95 11.68
N LEU A 123 -12.64 -8.77 12.73
CA LEU A 123 -11.98 -10.06 13.00
C LEU A 123 -10.45 -10.04 13.13
N SER A 124 -9.76 -9.26 12.31
CA SER A 124 -8.31 -9.20 12.24
C SER A 124 -7.84 -7.87 11.68
N LYS A 125 -6.64 -7.44 12.08
CA LYS A 125 -5.94 -6.28 11.52
C LYS A 125 -5.69 -6.40 10.00
N ALA A 126 -5.64 -7.64 9.49
CA ALA A 126 -5.41 -7.90 8.06
C ALA A 126 -6.65 -7.65 7.19
N ASN A 127 -7.84 -7.53 7.80
CA ASN A 127 -9.07 -7.25 7.07
C ASN A 127 -9.23 -5.75 6.81
N CYS A 128 -8.38 -5.21 5.93
CA CYS A 128 -8.36 -3.78 5.62
C CYS A 128 -9.73 -3.27 5.13
N GLU A 129 -10.42 -4.10 4.34
CA GLU A 129 -11.71 -3.77 3.73
C GLU A 129 -12.87 -3.66 4.73
N ALA A 130 -12.70 -4.16 5.96
CA ALA A 130 -13.68 -3.96 7.02
C ALA A 130 -13.85 -2.49 7.45
N CYS A 131 -12.80 -1.68 7.28
CA CYS A 131 -12.85 -0.24 7.56
C CYS A 131 -12.71 0.57 6.27
N HIS A 132 -11.74 0.21 5.43
CA HIS A 132 -11.44 0.88 4.16
C HIS A 132 -12.05 0.11 2.99
N ARG A 133 -13.34 0.36 2.68
CA ARG A 133 -14.11 -0.42 1.69
C ARG A 133 -13.45 -0.51 0.31
N ASP A 134 -12.63 0.46 -0.04
CA ASP A 134 -11.94 0.56 -1.32
C ASP A 134 -10.44 0.26 -1.23
N ALA A 135 -10.01 -0.43 -0.16
CA ALA A 135 -8.61 -0.79 0.05
C ALA A 135 -8.02 -1.55 -1.13
N ALA A 136 -8.73 -2.51 -1.75
CA ALA A 136 -8.24 -3.22 -2.93
C ALA A 136 -8.03 -2.32 -4.16
N ARG A 137 -8.73 -1.17 -4.23
CA ARG A 137 -8.53 -0.13 -5.26
C ARG A 137 -7.40 0.84 -4.91
N GLY A 138 -6.74 0.63 -3.77
CA GLY A 138 -5.64 1.45 -3.30
C GLY A 138 -6.07 2.70 -2.55
N LEU A 139 -7.32 2.77 -2.11
CA LEU A 139 -7.88 3.92 -1.39
C LEU A 139 -8.03 3.53 0.09
N TYR A 140 -7.32 4.23 0.96
CA TYR A 140 -7.27 3.95 2.40
C TYR A 140 -7.73 5.12 3.25
N ASP A 141 -8.13 6.22 2.62
CA ASP A 141 -8.73 7.34 3.32
C ASP A 141 -10.24 7.20 3.33
N ASP A 142 -10.83 7.60 4.43
CA ASP A 142 -12.24 7.36 4.77
C ASP A 142 -13.10 8.64 4.66
N ASP A 143 -12.57 9.70 4.01
CA ASP A 143 -13.30 10.94 3.72
C ASP A 143 -14.47 10.75 2.71
#